data_AF-A0AAW2ICW5-F1
#
_entry.id   AF-A0AAW2ICW5-F1
#
_cell.length_a   1.000
_cell.length_b   1.000
_cell.length_c   1.000
_cell.angle_alpha   90.00
_cell.angle_beta   90.00
_cell.angle_gamma   90.00
#
_symmetry.space_group_name_H-M   'P 1'
#
loop_
_entity.id
_entity.type
_entity.pdbx_description
1 polymer ?
#
loop_
_entity_poly.entity_id
_entity_poly.type
_entity_poly.pdbx_seq_one_letter_code
_entity_poly.pdbx_strand_id
1 'polypeptide(L)'
;METRLTAKEVTEYHTKGIPSVPGFGIKYFEPKGSLDEESEINSILNATKELVSYKKVQKLGSLSQAVWHRDIQKAEVTHQVGSYWSSVGHTVDKKLFLFPEEALYLVETGVLELQHGDIPVSIQRAYSLLLEPATDLTEDCYRVYAQLTANGYKVLRHNASNILTKYEKQLQIHKAGIKVKKNVHHGKRKEPITDGSDEMPDLKNIHSLVQQFEDDVPIVHAVVFPDFVSFYNIDQITSPTCE
;
A
#
# COMPACT_ATOMS: atom_id res chain seq x y z
N MET A 1 -20.24 -0.24 -21.51
CA MET A 1 -20.12 -1.57 -22.14
C MET A 1 -18.84 -2.20 -21.62
N GLU A 2 -18.93 -3.25 -20.83
CA GLU A 2 -17.76 -4.02 -20.38
C GLU A 2 -17.15 -4.74 -21.59
N THR A 3 -15.93 -4.36 -21.99
CA THR A 3 -15.22 -5.02 -23.08
C THR A 3 -14.51 -6.27 -22.56
N ARG A 4 -15.31 -7.32 -22.31
CA ARG A 4 -14.76 -8.65 -22.05
C ARG A 4 -14.09 -9.15 -23.33
N LEU A 5 -12.82 -9.49 -23.23
CA LEU A 5 -12.04 -10.07 -24.32
C LEU A 5 -12.38 -11.55 -24.48
N THR A 6 -12.26 -12.04 -25.71
CA THR A 6 -12.35 -13.48 -25.99
C THR A 6 -11.14 -14.22 -25.44
N ALA A 7 -11.27 -15.52 -25.20
CA ALA A 7 -10.18 -16.34 -24.67
C ALA A 7 -8.91 -16.29 -25.56
N LYS A 8 -9.07 -16.23 -26.89
CA LYS A 8 -7.97 -16.14 -27.85
C LYS A 8 -7.21 -14.81 -27.71
N GLU A 9 -7.93 -13.70 -27.60
CA GLU A 9 -7.33 -12.38 -27.41
C GLU A 9 -6.56 -12.32 -26.09
N VAL A 10 -7.14 -12.83 -25.00
CA VAL A 10 -6.46 -12.89 -23.69
C VAL A 10 -5.13 -13.65 -23.80
N THR A 11 -5.13 -14.81 -24.46
CA THR A 11 -3.88 -15.57 -24.65
C THR A 11 -2.86 -14.82 -25.47
N GLU A 12 -3.27 -14.10 -26.52
CA GLU A 12 -2.37 -13.31 -27.36
C GLU A 12 -1.69 -12.19 -26.56
N TYR A 13 -2.45 -11.47 -25.72
CA TYR A 13 -1.90 -10.45 -24.82
C TYR A 13 -0.85 -11.03 -23.86
N HIS A 14 -1.10 -12.21 -23.29
CA HIS A 14 -0.11 -12.85 -22.41
C HIS A 14 1.15 -13.32 -23.16
N THR A 15 1.04 -13.68 -24.44
CA THR A 15 2.20 -14.12 -25.23
C THR A 15 3.09 -12.97 -25.71
N LYS A 16 2.54 -11.77 -25.93
CA LYS A 16 3.31 -10.61 -26.40
C LYS A 16 4.30 -10.07 -25.37
N GLY A 17 4.12 -10.40 -24.09
CA GLY A 17 4.94 -9.89 -23.00
C GLY A 17 4.68 -8.41 -22.70
N ILE A 18 5.18 -7.95 -21.55
CA ILE A 18 5.08 -6.54 -21.16
C ILE A 18 6.27 -5.80 -21.81
N PRO A 19 6.04 -4.64 -22.48
CA PRO A 19 7.12 -3.82 -23.00
C PRO A 19 8.12 -3.43 -21.91
N SER A 20 9.41 -3.49 -22.20
CA SER A 20 10.46 -3.09 -21.24
C SER A 20 10.98 -1.71 -21.56
N VAL A 21 11.10 -0.87 -20.53
CA VAL A 21 11.82 0.41 -20.65
C VAL A 21 13.31 0.15 -20.45
N PRO A 22 14.20 0.71 -21.29
CA PRO A 22 15.64 0.65 -21.06
C PRO A 22 16.00 1.24 -19.70
N GLY A 23 16.85 0.54 -18.93
CA GLY A 23 17.32 1.03 -17.64
C GLY A 23 18.28 2.22 -17.79
N PHE A 24 18.15 3.21 -16.91
CA PHE A 24 19.07 4.34 -16.86
C PHE A 24 20.28 4.06 -15.96
N GLY A 25 21.45 4.53 -16.37
CA GLY A 25 22.61 4.61 -15.48
C GLY A 25 22.51 5.83 -14.56
N ILE A 26 22.93 5.69 -13.30
CA ILE A 26 23.00 6.79 -12.30
C ILE A 26 24.01 7.92 -12.63
N LYS A 27 24.61 7.94 -13.82
CA LYS A 27 25.72 8.84 -14.20
C LYS A 27 25.35 9.92 -15.24
N TYR A 28 24.08 10.05 -15.59
CA TYR A 28 23.59 11.09 -16.52
C TYR A 28 23.00 12.24 -15.71
N PHE A 29 23.86 13.16 -15.26
CA PHE A 29 23.42 14.32 -14.46
C PHE A 29 23.29 15.60 -15.29
N GLU A 30 24.04 15.73 -16.39
CA GLU A 30 24.07 16.94 -17.22
C GLU A 30 23.72 16.65 -18.68
N PRO A 31 22.84 17.46 -19.30
CA PRO A 31 22.53 17.36 -20.73
C PRO A 31 23.79 17.64 -21.55
N LYS A 32 24.19 16.71 -22.41
CA LYS A 32 25.37 16.87 -23.28
C LYS A 32 25.01 17.52 -24.62
N GLY A 33 23.72 17.54 -24.97
CA GLY A 33 23.19 18.09 -26.22
C GLY A 33 23.66 17.34 -27.46
N SER A 34 24.07 16.08 -27.32
CA SER A 34 24.54 15.28 -28.47
C SER A 34 23.36 14.67 -29.23
N LEU A 35 23.53 14.40 -30.53
CA LEU A 35 22.53 13.71 -31.34
C LEU A 35 22.25 12.28 -30.83
N ASP A 36 23.29 11.62 -30.31
CA ASP A 36 23.16 10.29 -29.72
C ASP A 36 22.30 10.33 -28.45
N GLU A 37 22.47 11.35 -27.61
CA GLU A 37 21.64 11.58 -26.42
C GLU A 37 20.18 11.85 -26.79
N GLU A 38 19.93 12.69 -27.80
CA GLU A 38 18.57 12.96 -28.27
C GLU A 38 17.89 11.70 -28.82
N SER A 39 18.63 10.87 -29.55
CA SER A 39 18.15 9.56 -30.03
C SER A 39 17.83 8.61 -28.87
N GLU A 40 18.70 8.53 -27.86
CA GLU A 40 18.48 7.73 -26.65
C GLU A 40 17.25 8.22 -25.87
N ILE A 41 17.12 9.52 -25.63
CA ILE A 41 15.97 10.12 -24.94
C ILE A 41 14.68 9.78 -25.68
N ASN A 42 14.65 9.99 -27.00
CA ASN A 42 13.46 9.70 -27.81
C ASN A 42 13.10 8.21 -27.80
N SER A 43 14.10 7.33 -27.86
CA SER A 43 13.90 5.87 -27.73
C SER A 43 13.23 5.53 -26.41
N ILE A 44 13.71 6.12 -25.30
CA ILE A 44 13.16 5.86 -23.97
C ILE A 44 11.76 6.45 -23.81
N LEU A 45 11.52 7.67 -24.29
CA LEU A 45 10.18 8.28 -24.29
C LEU A 45 9.17 7.44 -25.08
N ASN A 46 9.58 6.87 -26.22
CA ASN A 46 8.73 5.97 -26.99
C ASN A 46 8.45 4.67 -26.23
N ALA A 47 9.47 4.06 -25.63
CA ALA A 47 9.32 2.85 -24.83
C ALA A 47 8.43 3.07 -23.58
N THR A 48 8.59 4.20 -22.89
CA THR A 48 7.75 4.54 -21.73
C THR A 48 6.31 4.79 -22.13
N LYS A 49 6.09 5.51 -23.24
CA LYS A 49 4.75 5.73 -23.79
C LYS A 49 4.07 4.42 -24.17
N GLU A 50 4.79 3.51 -24.82
CA GLU A 50 4.29 2.17 -25.14
C GLU A 50 3.89 1.41 -23.86
N LEU A 51 4.76 1.39 -22.85
CA LEU A 51 4.49 0.75 -21.55
C LEU A 51 3.26 1.35 -20.83
N VAL A 52 3.11 2.67 -20.79
CA VAL A 52 1.97 3.34 -20.14
C VAL A 52 0.66 3.07 -20.91
N SER A 53 0.73 2.97 -22.23
CA SER A 53 -0.43 2.64 -23.07
C SER A 53 -0.80 1.15 -23.06
N TYR A 54 0.09 0.30 -22.54
CA TYR A 54 -0.11 -1.15 -22.53
C TYR A 54 -1.33 -1.53 -21.68
N LYS A 55 -2.29 -2.20 -22.32
CA LYS A 55 -3.49 -2.70 -21.64
C LYS A 55 -3.15 -3.95 -20.83
N LYS A 56 -3.21 -3.84 -19.51
CA LYS A 56 -3.15 -5.00 -18.61
C LYS A 56 -4.42 -5.85 -18.76
N VAL A 57 -4.26 -7.15 -19.03
CA VAL A 57 -5.35 -8.12 -19.20
C VAL A 57 -5.15 -9.26 -18.21
N GLN A 58 -6.25 -9.70 -17.59
CA GLN A 58 -6.27 -10.81 -16.64
C GLN A 58 -7.36 -11.81 -17.02
N LYS A 59 -7.16 -13.09 -16.69
CA LYS A 59 -8.20 -14.12 -16.86
C LYS A 59 -9.24 -13.96 -15.75
N LEU A 60 -10.52 -14.05 -16.08
CA LEU A 60 -11.58 -13.90 -15.07
C LEU A 60 -11.45 -14.95 -13.95
N GLY A 61 -11.12 -16.20 -14.29
CA GLY A 61 -10.90 -17.26 -13.31
C GLY A 61 -9.63 -17.12 -12.46
N SER A 62 -8.71 -16.21 -12.82
CA SER A 62 -7.55 -15.88 -11.97
C SER A 62 -7.79 -14.69 -11.05
N LEU A 63 -8.92 -13.97 -11.22
CA LEU A 63 -9.28 -12.84 -10.39
C LEU A 63 -10.05 -13.33 -9.16
N SER A 64 -9.70 -12.74 -8.04
CA SER A 64 -10.51 -12.86 -6.83
C SER A 64 -11.68 -11.88 -6.90
N GLN A 65 -12.73 -12.14 -6.13
CA GLN A 65 -13.92 -11.29 -6.10
C GLN A 65 -14.22 -10.86 -4.67
N ALA A 66 -14.60 -9.60 -4.51
CA ALA A 66 -15.07 -9.07 -3.24
C ALA A 66 -16.19 -8.06 -3.45
N VAL A 67 -17.07 -7.93 -2.46
CA VAL A 67 -18.18 -6.97 -2.43
C VAL A 67 -17.90 -5.90 -1.39
N TRP A 68 -17.94 -4.62 -1.81
CA TRP A 68 -17.75 -3.48 -0.92
C TRP A 68 -19.03 -3.14 -0.16
N HIS A 69 -18.95 -3.20 1.17
CA HIS A 69 -20.01 -2.82 2.10
C HIS A 69 -19.71 -1.46 2.73
N ARG A 70 -20.48 -0.43 2.36
CA ARG A 70 -20.29 0.94 2.89
C ARG A 70 -20.61 1.03 4.39
N ASP A 71 -21.58 0.27 4.88
CA ASP A 71 -22.02 0.36 6.27
C ASP A 71 -20.90 0.01 7.27
N ILE A 72 -20.03 -0.92 6.88
CA ILE A 72 -18.89 -1.40 7.69
C ILE A 72 -17.54 -0.93 7.15
N GLN A 73 -17.53 -0.19 6.04
CA GLN A 73 -16.34 0.31 5.33
C GLN A 73 -15.30 -0.80 5.07
N LYS A 74 -15.78 -1.97 4.62
CA LYS A 74 -14.96 -3.16 4.37
C LYS A 74 -15.45 -3.92 3.13
N ALA A 75 -14.52 -4.59 2.46
CA ALA A 75 -14.82 -5.50 1.36
C ALA A 75 -14.92 -6.94 1.87
N GLU A 76 -16.05 -7.61 1.64
CA GLU A 76 -16.22 -9.03 1.90
C GLU A 76 -15.71 -9.85 0.72
N VAL A 77 -14.76 -10.76 0.94
CA VAL A 77 -14.21 -11.60 -0.12
C VAL A 77 -15.14 -12.78 -0.38
N THR A 78 -15.68 -12.86 -1.60
CA THR A 78 -16.60 -13.92 -2.03
C THR A 78 -15.87 -15.07 -2.68
N HIS A 79 -14.80 -14.79 -3.43
CA HIS A 79 -14.01 -15.78 -4.15
C HIS A 79 -12.52 -15.46 -4.03
N GLN A 80 -11.73 -16.44 -3.61
CA GLN A 80 -10.29 -16.29 -3.38
C GLN A 80 -9.49 -17.05 -4.44
N VAL A 81 -8.56 -16.37 -5.09
CA VAL A 81 -7.63 -16.95 -6.06
C VAL A 81 -6.21 -16.44 -5.80
N GLY A 82 -5.22 -17.33 -5.88
CA GLY A 82 -3.80 -16.99 -5.70
C GLY A 82 -3.32 -17.07 -4.25
N SER A 83 -2.12 -16.54 -3.99
CA SER A 83 -1.38 -16.70 -2.73
C SER A 83 -1.48 -15.51 -1.75
N TYR A 84 -2.07 -14.39 -2.18
CA TYR A 84 -2.18 -13.15 -1.39
C TYR A 84 -2.97 -13.32 -0.08
N TRP A 85 -3.89 -14.28 -0.01
CA TRP A 85 -4.80 -14.52 1.13
C TRP A 85 -4.11 -15.01 2.41
N SER A 86 -2.84 -15.40 2.32
CA SER A 86 -2.05 -15.78 3.51
C SER A 86 -1.61 -14.57 4.34
N SER A 87 -1.43 -13.43 3.68
CA SER A 87 -0.97 -12.18 4.31
C SER A 87 -2.05 -11.12 4.42
N VAL A 88 -3.00 -11.08 3.48
CA VAL A 88 -3.98 -9.99 3.33
C VAL A 88 -5.35 -10.37 3.91
N GLY A 89 -5.99 -9.42 4.60
CA GLY A 89 -7.34 -9.53 5.11
C GLY A 89 -7.46 -10.07 6.54
N HIS A 90 -8.64 -9.86 7.13
CA HIS A 90 -8.99 -10.32 8.47
C HIS A 90 -10.27 -11.15 8.46
N THR A 91 -10.19 -12.34 9.06
CA THR A 91 -11.36 -13.20 9.21
C THR A 91 -12.20 -12.76 10.40
N VAL A 92 -13.47 -12.44 10.16
CA VAL A 92 -14.47 -12.16 11.19
C VAL A 92 -15.65 -13.07 10.93
N ASP A 93 -16.09 -13.82 11.94
CA ASP A 93 -17.24 -14.73 11.85
C ASP A 93 -17.17 -15.69 10.64
N LYS A 94 -15.99 -16.27 10.41
CA LYS A 94 -15.67 -17.19 9.29
C LYS A 94 -15.72 -16.58 7.89
N LYS A 95 -15.97 -15.28 7.77
CA LYS A 95 -15.89 -14.53 6.52
C LYS A 95 -14.60 -13.74 6.46
N LEU A 96 -14.02 -13.62 5.26
CA LEU A 96 -12.81 -12.85 5.05
C LEU A 96 -13.19 -11.44 4.61
N PHE A 97 -12.66 -10.45 5.33
CA PHE A 97 -12.86 -9.04 5.01
C PHE A 97 -11.53 -8.36 4.71
N LEU A 98 -11.59 -7.34 3.86
CA LEU A 98 -10.48 -6.47 3.50
C LEU A 98 -10.75 -5.07 4.01
N PHE A 99 -9.70 -4.42 4.49
CA PHE A 99 -9.70 -2.98 4.70
C PHE A 99 -9.66 -2.23 3.36
N PRO A 100 -10.07 -0.94 3.33
CA PRO A 100 -10.06 -0.14 2.11
C PRO A 100 -8.69 -0.07 1.43
N GLU A 101 -7.59 0.04 2.18
CA GLU A 101 -6.23 0.08 1.61
C GLU A 101 -5.81 -1.27 0.99
N GLU A 102 -6.18 -2.38 1.62
CA GLU A 102 -5.91 -3.72 1.10
C GLU A 102 -6.72 -3.97 -0.18
N ALA A 103 -8.01 -3.60 -0.17
CA ALA A 103 -8.89 -3.74 -1.31
C ALA A 103 -8.42 -2.89 -2.49
N LEU A 104 -8.07 -1.62 -2.26
CA LEU A 104 -7.60 -0.70 -3.30
C LEU A 104 -6.31 -1.21 -3.95
N TYR A 105 -5.36 -1.70 -3.14
CA TYR A 105 -4.11 -2.26 -3.62
C TYR A 105 -4.31 -3.50 -4.49
N LEU A 106 -5.20 -4.42 -4.08
CA LEU A 106 -5.50 -5.61 -4.86
C LEU A 106 -6.24 -5.29 -6.18
N VAL A 107 -7.06 -4.24 -6.19
CA VAL A 107 -7.71 -3.75 -7.42
C VAL A 107 -6.66 -3.11 -8.35
N GLU A 108 -5.76 -2.28 -7.83
CA GLU A 108 -4.70 -1.62 -8.62
C GLU A 108 -3.71 -2.61 -9.24
N THR A 109 -3.34 -3.65 -8.49
CA THR A 109 -2.46 -4.73 -8.98
C THR A 109 -3.17 -5.70 -9.93
N GLY A 110 -4.49 -5.61 -10.07
CA GLY A 110 -5.28 -6.47 -10.95
C GLY A 110 -5.43 -7.89 -10.43
N VAL A 111 -5.42 -8.09 -9.11
CA VAL A 111 -5.65 -9.38 -8.43
C VAL A 111 -7.11 -9.54 -8.02
N LEU A 112 -7.79 -8.43 -7.72
CA LEU A 112 -9.15 -8.40 -7.20
C LEU A 112 -10.10 -7.63 -8.12
N GLU A 113 -11.24 -8.24 -8.42
CA GLU A 113 -12.42 -7.57 -8.97
C GLU A 113 -13.33 -7.16 -7.80
N LEU A 114 -13.38 -5.86 -7.54
CA LEU A 114 -14.25 -5.29 -6.51
C LEU A 114 -15.63 -4.99 -7.10
N GLN A 115 -16.68 -5.41 -6.41
CA GLN A 115 -18.07 -5.15 -6.76
C GLN A 115 -18.71 -4.22 -5.74
N HIS A 116 -19.59 -3.34 -6.20
CA HIS A 116 -20.42 -2.51 -5.34
C HIS A 116 -21.89 -2.82 -5.64
N GLY A 117 -22.52 -3.61 -4.75
CA GLY A 117 -23.73 -4.34 -5.11
C GLY A 117 -23.41 -5.39 -6.16
N ASP A 118 -24.12 -5.38 -7.29
CA ASP A 118 -23.93 -6.33 -8.40
C ASP A 118 -23.09 -5.76 -9.55
N ILE A 119 -22.46 -4.60 -9.35
CA ILE A 119 -21.73 -3.89 -10.42
C ILE A 119 -20.23 -3.93 -10.13
N PRO A 120 -19.38 -4.42 -11.07
CA PRO A 120 -17.95 -4.35 -10.92
C PRO A 120 -17.47 -2.90 -11.01
N VAL A 121 -16.52 -2.57 -10.15
CA VAL A 121 -16.03 -1.22 -9.93
C VAL A 121 -14.78 -0.99 -10.78
N SER A 122 -14.75 0.10 -11.56
CA SER A 122 -13.54 0.50 -12.27
C SER A 122 -12.47 1.00 -11.29
N ILE A 123 -11.19 0.97 -11.69
CA ILE A 123 -10.11 1.48 -10.85
C ILE A 123 -10.37 2.92 -10.37
N GLN A 124 -10.81 3.81 -11.26
CA GLN A 124 -11.12 5.21 -10.90
C GLN A 124 -12.24 5.28 -9.87
N ARG A 125 -13.28 4.45 -10.04
CA ARG A 125 -14.40 4.40 -9.10
C ARG A 125 -13.98 3.79 -7.76
N ALA A 126 -13.04 2.84 -7.76
CA ALA A 126 -12.49 2.26 -6.53
C ALA A 126 -11.75 3.32 -5.72
N TYR A 127 -10.92 4.18 -6.34
CA TYR A 127 -10.30 5.31 -5.65
C TYR A 127 -11.34 6.23 -5.01
N SER A 128 -12.37 6.64 -5.76
CA SER A 128 -13.42 7.51 -5.21
C SER A 128 -14.23 6.86 -4.08
N LEU A 129 -14.38 5.52 -4.10
CA LEU A 129 -15.19 4.78 -3.13
C LEU A 129 -14.39 4.45 -1.86
N LEU A 130 -13.11 4.12 -2.00
CA LEU A 130 -12.27 3.62 -0.91
C LEU A 130 -11.51 4.75 -0.19
N LEU A 131 -11.27 5.89 -0.85
CA LEU A 131 -10.71 7.11 -0.25
C LEU A 131 -11.79 8.10 0.22
N GLU A 132 -13.03 7.64 0.39
CA GLU A 132 -14.10 8.46 0.94
C GLU A 132 -13.77 8.82 2.40
N PRO A 133 -14.06 10.04 2.89
CA PRO A 133 -13.71 10.45 4.27
C PRO A 133 -14.25 9.52 5.37
N ALA A 134 -15.26 8.69 5.06
CA ALA A 134 -15.83 7.71 5.96
C ALA A 134 -14.96 6.45 6.19
N THR A 135 -13.97 6.17 5.33
CA THR A 135 -13.12 4.96 5.41
C THR A 135 -11.89 5.13 6.33
N ASP A 136 -11.72 6.33 6.90
CA ASP A 136 -10.53 6.76 7.64
C ASP A 136 -9.21 6.55 6.85
N LEU A 137 -9.28 6.46 5.52
CA LEU A 137 -8.13 6.26 4.64
C LEU A 137 -7.86 7.53 3.83
N THR A 138 -6.70 8.13 4.07
CA THR A 138 -6.18 9.24 3.24
C THR A 138 -5.41 8.69 2.04
N GLU A 139 -5.25 9.52 1.02
CA GLU A 139 -4.43 9.19 -0.15
C GLU A 139 -2.98 8.89 0.25
N ASP A 140 -2.40 9.69 1.15
CA ASP A 140 -1.02 9.50 1.62
C ASP A 140 -0.84 8.18 2.38
N CYS A 141 -1.79 7.82 3.26
CA CYS A 141 -1.82 6.52 3.92
C CYS A 141 -1.81 5.38 2.89
N TYR A 142 -2.60 5.51 1.83
CA TYR A 142 -2.64 4.51 0.78
C TYR A 142 -1.31 4.41 0.02
N ARG A 143 -0.69 5.53 -0.32
CA ARG A 143 0.60 5.55 -1.02
C ARG A 143 1.71 4.89 -0.19
N VAL A 144 1.76 5.18 1.11
CA VAL A 144 2.67 4.51 2.07
C VAL A 144 2.40 3.01 2.10
N TYR A 145 1.14 2.61 2.25
CA TYR A 145 0.73 1.19 2.27
C TYR A 145 1.15 0.48 0.98
N ALA A 146 0.87 1.07 -0.19
CA ALA A 146 1.17 0.49 -1.49
C ALA A 146 2.68 0.30 -1.69
N GLN A 147 3.49 1.28 -1.31
CA GLN A 147 4.96 1.20 -1.44
C GLN A 147 5.56 0.13 -0.51
N LEU A 148 5.12 0.07 0.75
CA LEU A 148 5.57 -0.96 1.69
C LEU A 148 5.17 -2.36 1.21
N THR A 149 3.92 -2.52 0.76
CA THR A 149 3.41 -3.81 0.27
C THR A 149 4.12 -4.25 -1.01
N ALA A 150 4.37 -3.32 -1.94
CA ALA A 150 5.13 -3.60 -3.17
C ALA A 150 6.58 -4.04 -2.88
N ASN A 151 7.19 -3.52 -1.82
CA ASN A 151 8.51 -3.93 -1.35
C ASN A 151 8.51 -5.26 -0.56
N GLY A 152 7.36 -5.92 -0.41
CA GLY A 152 7.22 -7.22 0.25
C GLY A 152 7.01 -7.16 1.76
N TYR A 153 6.81 -5.96 2.33
CA TYR A 153 6.44 -5.83 3.74
C TYR A 153 4.98 -6.23 3.96
N LYS A 154 4.71 -6.84 5.12
CA LYS A 154 3.34 -7.09 5.58
C LYS A 154 2.87 -5.93 6.45
N VAL A 155 2.11 -5.01 5.85
CA VAL A 155 1.54 -3.85 6.56
C VAL A 155 0.24 -4.26 7.24
N LEU A 156 0.06 -3.89 8.51
CA LEU A 156 -1.14 -4.20 9.29
C LEU A 156 -1.67 -2.93 9.93
N ARG A 157 -3.00 -2.85 10.06
CA ARG A 157 -3.61 -1.76 10.82
C ARG A 157 -3.19 -1.82 12.28
N HIS A 158 -2.56 -0.75 12.77
CA HIS A 158 -2.30 -0.62 14.20
C HIS A 158 -3.61 -0.63 14.98
N ASN A 159 -3.68 -1.48 16.00
CA ASN A 159 -4.79 -1.52 16.94
C ASN A 159 -4.19 -1.51 18.35
N ALA A 160 -4.45 -0.46 19.11
CA ALA A 160 -3.94 -0.29 20.48
C ALA A 160 -4.34 -1.43 21.44
N SER A 161 -5.37 -2.21 21.10
CA SER A 161 -5.77 -3.41 21.84
C SER A 161 -5.07 -4.71 21.41
N ASN A 162 -4.30 -4.67 20.32
CA ASN A 162 -3.64 -5.80 19.69
C ASN A 162 -2.11 -5.56 19.70
N ILE A 163 -1.54 -5.43 20.90
CA ILE A 163 -0.10 -5.20 21.20
C ILE A 163 0.75 -6.45 20.88
N LEU A 164 0.26 -7.35 20.04
CA LEU A 164 0.98 -8.56 19.66
C LEU A 164 0.65 -8.93 18.23
N THR A 165 1.50 -8.52 17.28
CA THR A 165 1.42 -9.06 15.94
C THR A 165 1.70 -10.58 15.98
N LYS A 166 1.06 -11.33 15.08
CA LYS A 166 1.24 -12.79 14.97
C LYS A 166 2.72 -13.16 14.72
N TYR A 167 3.47 -12.24 14.12
CA TYR A 167 4.92 -12.30 13.87
C TYR A 167 5.74 -12.23 15.17
N GLU A 168 5.42 -11.31 16.08
CA GLU A 168 6.06 -11.22 17.42
C GLU A 168 5.79 -12.46 18.28
N LYS A 169 4.60 -13.06 18.18
CA LYS A 169 4.28 -14.34 18.85
C LYS A 169 5.12 -15.51 18.34
N GLN A 170 5.49 -15.49 17.06
CA GLN A 170 6.27 -16.55 16.40
C GLN A 170 7.77 -16.44 16.71
N LEU A 171 8.24 -15.22 17.01
CA LEU A 171 9.64 -14.90 17.33
C LEU A 171 10.03 -15.09 18.83
N GLN A 172 9.13 -15.54 19.70
CA GLN A 172 9.39 -15.74 21.15
C GLN A 172 9.99 -14.53 21.90
N ILE A 173 9.73 -13.30 21.45
CA ILE A 173 10.30 -12.08 22.06
C ILE A 173 9.80 -11.87 23.50
N HIS A 174 8.64 -12.42 23.83
CA HIS A 174 7.90 -12.18 25.08
C HIS A 174 8.32 -13.01 26.32
N LYS A 175 9.44 -13.76 26.28
CA LYS A 175 9.91 -14.48 27.48
C LYS A 175 10.46 -13.55 28.57
N ALA A 176 10.72 -12.28 28.28
CA ALA A 176 10.95 -11.23 29.27
C ALA A 176 9.65 -10.45 29.45
N GLY A 177 8.89 -10.78 30.49
CA GLY A 177 7.47 -10.44 30.59
C GLY A 177 7.15 -9.03 31.05
N ILE A 178 5.94 -8.56 30.72
CA ILE A 178 5.12 -7.60 31.48
C ILE A 178 3.64 -8.00 31.28
N LYS A 179 2.86 -8.01 32.36
CA LYS A 179 1.40 -8.22 32.34
C LYS A 179 0.70 -6.87 32.19
N VAL A 180 0.05 -6.60 31.06
CA VAL A 180 -0.76 -5.36 30.89
C VAL A 180 -2.26 -5.66 31.03
N LYS A 181 -2.93 -4.85 31.87
CA LYS A 181 -4.38 -4.90 32.14
C LYS A 181 -5.16 -4.27 30.99
N LYS A 182 -6.25 -4.92 30.56
CA LYS A 182 -7.15 -4.47 29.50
C LYS A 182 -8.03 -3.31 29.98
N ASN A 183 -7.95 -2.16 29.32
CA ASN A 183 -9.02 -1.16 29.29
C ASN A 183 -9.34 -0.83 27.83
N VAL A 184 -10.61 -0.99 27.46
CA VAL A 184 -11.14 -0.75 26.12
C VAL A 184 -11.37 0.74 25.95
N HIS A 185 -10.57 1.40 25.12
CA HIS A 185 -10.87 2.73 24.56
C HIS A 185 -10.76 2.64 23.04
N HIS A 186 -11.82 3.05 22.33
CA HIS A 186 -11.80 3.27 20.89
C HIS A 186 -11.02 4.56 20.61
N GLY A 187 -9.69 4.44 20.55
CA GLY A 187 -8.76 5.54 20.29
C GLY A 187 -8.40 5.64 18.81
N LYS A 188 -8.48 6.85 18.27
CA LYS A 188 -8.09 7.22 16.90
C LYS A 188 -6.60 6.94 16.64
N ARG A 189 -6.30 6.55 15.41
CA ARG A 189 -4.98 6.14 14.91
C ARG A 189 -4.13 7.37 14.52
N LYS A 190 -2.83 7.36 14.81
CA LYS A 190 -1.87 8.37 14.33
C LYS A 190 -0.50 7.73 14.07
N GLU A 191 -0.30 7.27 12.84
CA GLU A 191 1.04 7.25 12.24
C GLU A 191 1.26 8.68 11.73
N PRO A 192 2.41 9.33 12.01
CA PRO A 192 2.68 10.63 11.44
C PRO A 192 2.94 10.43 9.95
N ILE A 193 1.99 10.86 9.13
CA ILE A 193 2.12 10.93 7.68
C ILE A 193 1.93 12.39 7.35
N THR A 194 2.95 12.96 6.71
CA THR A 194 3.00 14.36 6.33
C THR A 194 3.16 14.45 4.83
N ASP A 195 2.42 15.35 4.19
CA ASP A 195 2.72 15.77 2.83
C ASP A 195 4.14 16.38 2.81
N GLY A 196 4.86 16.27 1.70
CA GLY A 196 6.21 16.82 1.54
C GLY A 196 6.31 18.34 1.75
N SER A 197 5.16 19.02 1.86
CA SER A 197 5.03 20.45 2.18
C SER A 197 4.67 20.73 3.65
N ASP A 198 4.29 19.72 4.43
CA ASP A 198 3.90 19.87 5.84
C ASP A 198 5.12 19.97 6.77
N GLU A 199 4.98 20.75 7.83
CA GLU A 199 6.01 20.85 8.87
C GLU A 199 6.22 19.51 9.59
N MET A 200 7.47 19.25 9.98
CA MET A 200 7.83 18.04 10.72
C MET A 200 6.93 17.89 11.96
N PRO A 201 6.38 16.68 12.22
CA PRO A 201 5.46 16.48 13.33
C PRO A 201 6.09 16.90 14.66
N ASP A 202 5.32 17.61 15.50
CA ASP A 202 5.79 18.09 16.81
C ASP A 202 6.40 16.94 17.61
N LEU A 203 7.63 17.15 18.09
CA LEU A 203 8.42 16.17 18.87
C LEU A 203 7.65 15.65 20.09
N LYS A 204 6.71 16.43 20.63
CA LYS A 204 5.81 16.00 21.71
C LYS A 204 4.86 14.88 21.31
N ASN A 205 4.32 14.94 20.09
CA ASN A 205 3.45 13.89 19.55
C ASN A 205 4.23 12.60 19.32
N ILE A 206 5.46 12.72 18.79
CA ILE A 206 6.36 11.57 18.60
C ILE A 206 6.76 10.96 19.95
N HIS A 207 7.16 11.77 20.93
CA HIS A 207 7.53 11.28 22.26
C HIS A 207 6.35 10.63 22.98
N SER A 208 5.12 11.14 22.77
CA SER A 208 3.90 10.52 23.30
C SER A 208 3.62 9.15 22.67
N LEU A 209 3.94 8.98 21.37
CA LEU A 209 3.87 7.69 20.69
C LEU A 209 4.94 6.73 21.25
N VAL A 210 6.20 7.16 21.37
CA VAL A 210 7.30 6.35 21.94
C VAL A 210 6.97 5.90 23.37
N GLN A 211 6.40 6.78 24.20
CA GLN A 211 6.08 6.47 25.60
C GLN A 211 4.85 5.54 25.74
N GLN A 212 3.98 5.49 24.74
CA GLN A 212 2.79 4.64 24.75
C GLN A 212 3.10 3.18 24.42
N PHE A 213 4.23 2.91 23.76
CA PHE A 213 4.64 1.58 23.33
C PHE A 213 6.00 1.24 23.92
N GLU A 214 6.03 0.51 25.04
CA GLU A 214 7.26 -0.06 25.65
C GLU A 214 7.82 -1.24 24.82
N ASP A 215 7.82 -1.13 23.48
CA ASP A 215 8.35 -2.13 22.56
C ASP A 215 9.62 -1.59 21.88
N ASP A 216 10.61 -2.45 21.63
CA ASP A 216 11.90 -2.08 20.99
C ASP A 216 11.78 -1.91 19.46
N VAL A 217 10.61 -1.48 18.98
CA VAL A 217 10.31 -1.32 17.55
C VAL A 217 10.56 0.14 17.14
N PRO A 218 11.44 0.40 16.16
CA PRO A 218 11.76 1.76 15.74
C PRO A 218 10.53 2.45 15.12
N ILE A 219 10.31 3.71 15.49
CA ILE A 219 9.28 4.54 14.85
C ILE A 219 9.85 5.06 13.52
N VAL A 220 9.16 4.71 12.44
CA VAL A 220 9.48 5.17 11.10
C VAL A 220 8.47 6.23 10.70
N HIS A 221 8.97 7.42 10.33
CA HIS A 221 8.17 8.52 9.78
C HIS A 221 8.15 8.43 8.26
N ALA A 222 6.97 8.46 7.66
CA ALA A 222 6.80 8.44 6.21
C ALA A 222 6.47 9.85 5.71
N VAL A 223 7.31 10.37 4.82
CA VAL A 223 7.09 11.65 4.12
C VAL A 223 6.67 11.34 2.69
N VAL A 224 5.50 11.84 2.31
CA VAL A 224 4.88 11.54 1.02
C VAL A 224 5.06 12.73 0.10
N PHE A 225 5.94 12.61 -0.90
CA PHE A 225 6.11 13.61 -1.96
C PHE A 225 5.22 13.24 -3.16
N PRO A 226 4.92 14.15 -4.10
CA PRO A 226 4.12 13.82 -5.29
C PRO A 226 4.62 12.60 -6.07
N ASP A 227 5.95 12.43 -6.18
CA ASP A 227 6.56 11.40 -7.02
C ASP A 227 7.00 10.14 -6.25
N PHE A 228 7.30 10.24 -4.95
CA PHE A 228 7.82 9.12 -4.15
C PHE A 228 7.50 9.26 -2.66
N VAL A 229 7.60 8.17 -1.91
CA VAL A 229 7.56 8.18 -0.43
C VAL A 229 8.95 7.90 0.12
N SER A 230 9.39 8.72 1.08
CA SER A 230 10.60 8.53 1.85
C SER A 230 10.29 8.12 3.28
N PHE A 231 11.15 7.27 3.84
CA PHE A 231 11.02 6.77 5.22
C PHE A 231 12.23 7.25 6.03
N TYR A 232 11.97 7.85 7.19
CA TYR A 232 12.98 8.34 8.11
C TYR A 232 12.82 7.67 9.47
N ASN A 233 13.89 7.10 10.00
CA ASN A 233 13.90 6.64 11.39
C ASN A 233 13.99 7.85 12.31
N ILE A 234 13.07 7.94 13.27
CA ILE A 234 13.18 8.93 14.32
C ILE A 234 13.75 8.24 15.55
N ASP A 235 15.07 8.23 15.65
CA ASP A 235 15.74 7.85 16.89
C ASP A 235 15.71 9.02 17.87
N GLN A 236 15.76 8.74 19.17
CA GLN A 236 15.76 9.78 20.21
C GLN A 236 16.86 10.82 19.93
N ILE A 237 16.46 12.02 19.51
CA ILE A 237 17.37 13.15 19.31
C ILE A 237 17.77 13.64 20.71
N THR A 238 18.87 13.13 21.26
CA THR A 238 19.53 13.76 22.40
C THR A 238 20.09 15.10 21.94
N SER A 239 19.55 16.20 22.47
CA SER A 239 20.17 17.51 22.34
C SER A 239 21.61 17.44 22.89
N PRO A 240 22.61 18.00 22.21
CA PRO A 240 23.95 18.09 22.78
C PRO A 240 23.85 18.93 24.05
N THR A 241 24.07 18.29 25.20
CA THR A 241 24.30 19.01 26.45
C THR A 241 25.60 19.78 26.29
N CYS A 242 25.50 21.10 26.15
CA CYS A 242 26.66 21.97 26.36
C CYS A 242 26.99 21.93 27.85
N GLU A 243 28.11 21.28 28.19
CA GLU A 243 28.85 21.55 29.44
C GLU A 243 29.55 22.91 29.36
#